data_AF-A0A355B7S0-F1
#
_entry.id   AF-A0A355B7S0-F1
#
_cell.length_a   1.000
_cell.length_b   1.000
_cell.length_c   1.000
_cell.angle_alpha   90.00
_cell.angle_beta   90.00
_cell.angle_gamma   90.00
#
_symmetry.space_group_name_H-M   'P 1'
#
loop_
_entity.id
_entity.type
_entity.pdbx_description
1 polymer ?
#
loop_
_entity_poly.entity_id
_entity_poly.type
_entity_poly.pdbx_seq_one_letter_code
_entity_poly.pdbx_strand_id
1 'polypeptide(L)'
;MACTNCSTGAKDGTPKGCKNKGTCGTDSCNKLTVFDWLSNMSLPGGQKPFDAVEIRFKNGRKEFYRNTENLSLSIGDIVATEASPGHDVGLVSLTGELVKIQMKKKGENPEGDLKKIYRKATQKDIDIWTTCREKEEKIKVKAREIAIQLKLEMKISDIEYQGDGSTATFYYTANDRVDFRQLIKEFAREFSIRVEMKQVGFRQEAS
;
A
#
# COMPACT_ATOMS: atom_id res chain seq x y z
N MET A 1 0.29 22.81 19.66
CA MET A 1 1.45 22.77 20.58
C MET A 1 2.37 21.64 20.12
N ALA A 2 3.59 21.97 19.70
CA ALA A 2 4.58 21.02 19.19
C ALA A 2 5.33 20.35 20.37
N CYS A 3 5.62 19.06 20.23
CA CYS A 3 6.34 18.26 21.23
C CYS A 3 7.79 18.75 21.40
N THR A 4 8.10 19.27 22.58
CA THR A 4 9.38 19.96 22.90
C THR A 4 10.49 19.06 23.45
N ASN A 5 10.37 17.73 23.44
CA ASN A 5 11.28 16.87 24.23
C ASN A 5 12.01 15.75 23.46
N CYS A 6 12.44 16.00 22.22
CA CYS A 6 13.46 15.18 21.56
C CYS A 6 14.87 15.69 21.91
N SER A 7 15.31 15.43 23.15
CA SER A 7 16.72 15.63 23.51
C SER A 7 17.47 14.30 23.39
N THR A 8 18.44 14.22 22.47
CA THR A 8 19.45 13.14 22.36
C THR A 8 20.42 13.23 23.54
N GLY A 9 20.01 12.75 24.71
CA GLY A 9 20.75 12.89 25.97
C GLY A 9 20.92 11.58 26.73
N ALA A 10 21.30 10.49 26.07
CA ALA A 10 21.68 9.25 26.73
C ALA A 10 23.10 8.85 26.33
N LYS A 11 23.94 8.55 27.32
CA LYS A 11 25.36 8.16 27.17
C LYS A 11 25.59 6.83 26.43
N ASP A 12 24.52 6.17 25.95
CA ASP A 12 24.54 4.87 25.27
C ASP A 12 23.76 4.85 23.94
N GLY A 13 23.55 6.00 23.30
CA GLY A 13 23.05 6.08 21.92
C GLY A 13 21.61 5.60 21.67
N THR A 14 20.90 5.12 22.69
CA THR A 14 19.48 4.74 22.61
C THR A 14 18.61 5.90 23.08
N PRO A 15 17.76 6.49 22.21
CA PRO A 15 16.82 7.51 22.64
C PRO A 15 15.82 6.89 23.63
N LYS A 16 15.61 7.55 24.77
CA LYS A 16 14.53 7.20 25.71
C LYS A 16 13.20 7.43 25.01
N GLY A 17 12.70 6.38 24.36
CA GLY A 17 11.43 6.39 23.67
C GLY A 17 10.28 6.79 24.58
N CYS A 18 9.24 7.36 23.97
CA CYS A 18 7.91 7.47 24.58
C CYS A 18 7.54 6.10 25.15
N LYS A 19 6.89 6.04 26.33
CA LYS A 19 6.61 4.82 27.10
C LYS A 19 5.66 3.83 26.38
N ASN A 20 6.04 3.34 25.22
CA ASN A 20 5.52 2.15 24.60
C ASN A 20 6.65 1.53 23.78
N LYS A 21 6.91 0.24 24.00
CA LYS A 21 8.09 -0.52 23.54
C LYS A 21 8.15 -0.67 22.01
N GLY A 22 8.35 0.43 21.30
CA GLY A 22 8.54 0.46 19.85
C GLY A 22 9.68 1.41 19.48
N THR A 23 10.55 0.95 18.60
CA THR A 23 11.65 1.76 18.06
C THR A 23 11.07 2.94 17.29
N CYS A 24 11.48 4.15 17.65
CA CYS A 24 11.18 5.39 16.94
C CYS A 24 11.99 5.45 15.63
N GLY A 25 11.67 4.56 14.68
CA GLY A 25 11.92 4.79 13.27
C GLY A 25 10.89 5.79 12.76
N THR A 26 11.31 6.69 11.89
CA THR A 26 10.59 7.90 11.43
C THR A 26 9.23 7.68 10.73
N ASP A 27 8.71 6.47 10.68
CA ASP A 27 7.42 6.11 10.05
C ASP A 27 6.40 5.40 10.98
N SER A 28 6.72 5.24 12.27
CA SER A 28 5.94 4.37 13.17
C SER A 28 4.69 5.02 13.81
N CYS A 29 4.40 6.29 13.53
CA CYS A 29 3.24 6.99 14.12
C CYS A 29 2.15 7.28 13.09
N ASN A 30 1.69 6.25 12.38
CA ASN A 30 0.55 6.37 11.47
C ASN A 30 -0.76 6.14 12.23
N LYS A 31 -1.70 7.10 12.18
CA LYS A 31 -3.04 7.10 12.84
C LYS A 31 -3.93 5.88 12.50
N LEU A 32 -3.49 5.03 11.58
CA LEU A 32 -4.20 3.86 11.05
C LEU A 32 -3.50 2.52 11.38
N THR A 33 -2.45 2.51 12.21
CA THR A 33 -1.84 1.25 12.65
C THR A 33 -2.76 0.61 13.70
N VAL A 34 -3.30 -0.57 13.37
CA VAL A 34 -4.03 -1.38 14.35
C VAL A 34 -2.97 -2.05 15.21
N PHE A 35 -2.94 -1.69 16.49
CA PHE A 35 -2.01 -2.31 17.43
C PHE A 35 -2.40 -3.77 17.65
N ASP A 36 -1.49 -4.69 17.35
CA ASP A 36 -1.73 -6.12 17.54
C ASP A 36 -1.47 -6.53 18.98
N TRP A 37 -2.54 -6.45 19.78
CA TRP A 37 -2.60 -6.89 21.16
C TRP A 37 -2.38 -8.40 21.35
N LEU A 38 -2.41 -9.21 20.27
CA LEU A 38 -2.28 -10.66 20.33
C LEU A 38 -0.90 -11.17 19.90
N SER A 39 0.00 -10.28 19.49
CA SER A 39 1.37 -10.60 19.05
C SER A 39 2.17 -11.48 20.05
N ASN A 40 1.82 -11.44 21.34
CA ASN A 40 2.48 -12.20 22.41
C ASN A 40 1.66 -13.38 22.98
N MET A 41 0.49 -13.71 22.41
CA MET A 41 -0.27 -14.89 22.82
C MET A 41 0.11 -16.09 21.97
N SER A 42 0.59 -17.16 22.62
CA SER A 42 0.64 -18.48 22.01
C SER A 42 -0.79 -19.03 21.87
N LEU A 43 -1.14 -19.49 20.66
CA LEU A 43 -2.42 -20.15 20.43
C LEU A 43 -2.50 -21.42 21.30
N PRO A 44 -3.58 -21.63 22.08
CA PRO A 44 -3.77 -22.89 22.79
C PRO A 44 -3.99 -24.02 21.77
N GLY A 45 -3.19 -25.09 21.88
CA GLY A 45 -3.46 -26.36 21.19
C GLY A 45 -2.75 -26.60 19.85
N GLY A 46 -1.57 -26.02 19.59
CA GLY A 46 -0.75 -26.40 18.42
C GLY A 46 -1.40 -26.15 17.06
N GLN A 47 -2.44 -25.31 17.02
CA GLN A 47 -3.09 -24.91 15.77
C GLN A 47 -2.14 -24.00 14.97
N LYS A 48 -2.01 -24.27 13.68
CA LYS A 48 -1.23 -23.42 12.77
C LYS A 48 -1.85 -22.02 12.76
N PRO A 49 -1.03 -20.96 12.83
CA PRO A 49 -1.54 -19.60 12.71
C PRO A 49 -2.28 -19.45 11.37
N PHE A 50 -3.31 -18.61 11.37
CA PHE A 50 -4.06 -18.31 10.15
C PHE A 50 -3.10 -17.82 9.06
N ASP A 51 -3.21 -18.41 7.88
CA ASP A 51 -2.28 -18.27 6.76
C ASP A 51 -2.55 -17.03 5.91
N ALA A 52 -3.68 -16.35 6.10
CA ALA A 52 -3.94 -15.08 5.44
C ALA A 52 -3.38 -13.88 6.22
N VAL A 53 -2.98 -12.86 5.47
CA VAL A 53 -2.32 -11.65 5.95
C VAL A 53 -3.00 -10.44 5.30
N GLU A 54 -3.22 -9.37 6.08
CA GLU A 54 -3.69 -8.10 5.54
C GLU A 54 -2.50 -7.26 5.10
N ILE A 55 -2.47 -6.91 3.81
CA ILE A 55 -1.42 -6.08 3.22
C ILE A 55 -2.00 -4.73 2.88
N ARG A 56 -1.26 -3.69 3.24
CA ARG A 56 -1.57 -2.29 2.96
C ARG A 56 -0.70 -1.77 1.84
N PHE A 57 -1.35 -1.19 0.85
CA PHE A 57 -0.73 -0.46 -0.25
C PHE A 57 -0.91 1.05 -0.07
N LYS A 58 -0.53 1.80 -1.11
CA LYS A 58 -0.72 3.25 -1.16
C LYS A 58 -2.21 3.60 -1.01
N ASN A 59 -2.49 4.83 -0.54
CA ASN A 59 -3.84 5.38 -0.36
C ASN A 59 -4.73 4.57 0.59
N GLY A 60 -4.13 3.78 1.49
CA GLY A 60 -4.87 2.99 2.46
C GLY A 60 -5.62 1.80 1.86
N ARG A 61 -5.34 1.45 0.59
CA ARG A 61 -5.84 0.21 -0.03
C ARG A 61 -5.34 -0.97 0.81
N LYS A 62 -6.27 -1.80 1.25
CA LYS A 62 -6.00 -2.98 2.07
C LYS A 62 -6.64 -4.20 1.44
N GLU A 63 -5.82 -5.16 1.08
CA GLU A 63 -6.24 -6.43 0.49
C GLU A 63 -5.67 -7.59 1.31
N PHE A 64 -6.32 -8.74 1.22
CA PHE A 64 -5.89 -9.95 1.91
C PHE A 64 -5.15 -10.88 0.95
N TYR A 65 -4.04 -11.43 1.45
CA TYR A 65 -3.19 -12.34 0.71
C TYR A 65 -2.92 -13.60 1.52
N ARG A 66 -2.73 -14.72 0.84
CA ARG A 66 -2.37 -15.99 1.48
C ARG A 66 -0.86 -16.21 1.47
N ASN A 67 -0.32 -16.52 2.63
CA ASN A 67 1.08 -16.86 2.84
C ASN A 67 1.32 -18.36 2.59
N THR A 68 1.42 -18.74 1.32
CA THR A 68 1.60 -20.16 0.92
C THR A 68 2.95 -20.74 1.35
N GLU A 69 3.99 -19.90 1.41
CA GLU A 69 5.36 -20.30 1.73
C GLU A 69 5.64 -20.34 3.25
N ASN A 70 4.63 -20.13 4.10
CA ASN A 70 4.78 -20.05 5.57
C ASN A 70 5.91 -19.11 6.03
N LEU A 71 6.03 -17.96 5.36
CA LEU A 71 7.03 -16.95 5.68
C LEU A 71 6.76 -16.38 7.09
N SER A 72 7.83 -16.12 7.85
CA SER A 72 7.75 -15.43 9.14
C SER A 72 7.50 -13.93 8.94
N LEU A 73 6.24 -13.56 8.76
CA LEU A 73 5.81 -12.18 8.52
C LEU A 73 5.40 -11.49 9.83
N SER A 74 5.97 -10.30 10.04
CA SER A 74 5.61 -9.41 11.15
C SER A 74 4.93 -8.15 10.64
N ILE A 75 4.16 -7.48 11.50
CA ILE A 75 3.56 -6.19 11.18
C ILE A 75 4.66 -5.17 10.87
N GLY A 76 4.51 -4.46 9.75
CA GLY A 76 5.50 -3.51 9.24
C GLY A 76 6.50 -4.11 8.25
N ASP A 77 6.54 -5.44 8.07
CA ASP A 77 7.38 -6.05 7.03
C ASP A 77 6.91 -5.61 5.63
N ILE A 78 7.87 -5.34 4.75
CA ILE A 78 7.61 -5.07 3.33
C ILE A 78 7.64 -6.40 2.58
N VAL A 79 6.59 -6.67 1.82
CA VAL A 79 6.40 -7.95 1.12
C VAL A 79 6.06 -7.73 -0.36
N ALA A 80 6.55 -8.64 -1.19
CA ALA A 80 6.19 -8.73 -2.60
C ALA A 80 5.01 -9.70 -2.77
N THR A 81 3.98 -9.22 -3.44
CA THR A 81 2.67 -9.86 -3.57
C THR A 81 2.34 -10.13 -5.02
N GLU A 82 1.47 -11.12 -5.24
CA GLU A 82 0.92 -11.42 -6.56
C GLU A 82 0.02 -10.30 -7.05
N ALA A 83 0.29 -9.85 -8.28
CA ALA A 83 -0.54 -8.89 -9.00
C ALA A 83 -0.75 -9.38 -10.43
N SER A 84 -1.85 -8.96 -11.05
CA SER A 84 -2.20 -9.39 -12.41
C SER A 84 -2.27 -8.16 -13.31
N PRO A 85 -1.26 -7.88 -14.14
CA PRO A 85 0.02 -8.59 -14.32
C PRO A 85 1.10 -8.20 -13.27
N GLY A 86 2.13 -9.04 -13.07
CA GLY A 86 3.36 -8.66 -12.37
C GLY A 86 3.38 -8.93 -10.86
N HIS A 87 4.09 -8.09 -10.11
CA HIS A 87 4.12 -8.15 -8.63
C HIS A 87 3.94 -6.77 -8.02
N ASP A 88 3.29 -6.71 -6.87
CA ASP A 88 3.07 -5.46 -6.14
C ASP A 88 3.78 -5.49 -4.78
N VAL A 89 4.17 -4.33 -4.27
CA VAL A 89 4.92 -4.21 -3.01
C VAL A 89 4.06 -3.50 -1.98
N GLY A 90 3.87 -4.14 -0.83
CA GLY A 90 3.01 -3.65 0.23
C GLY A 90 3.58 -3.90 1.62
N LEU A 91 2.97 -3.24 2.60
CA LEU A 91 3.32 -3.35 4.02
C LEU A 91 2.34 -4.28 4.73
N VAL A 92 2.86 -5.21 5.53
CA VAL A 92 2.04 -6.07 6.38
C VAL A 92 1.37 -5.22 7.45
N SER A 93 0.03 -5.15 7.42
CA SER A 93 -0.76 -4.39 8.38
C SER A 93 -1.26 -5.25 9.54
N LEU A 94 -1.67 -6.49 9.27
CA LEU A 94 -2.16 -7.44 10.28
C LEU A 94 -1.80 -8.87 9.87
N THR A 95 -1.50 -9.69 10.87
CA THR A 95 -1.24 -11.13 10.73
C THR A 95 -2.09 -11.93 11.72
N GLY A 96 -2.20 -13.25 11.52
CA GLY A 96 -2.86 -14.16 12.45
C GLY A 96 -4.38 -13.99 12.53
N GLU A 97 -4.95 -14.32 13.69
CA GLU A 97 -6.41 -14.47 13.85
C GLU A 97 -7.19 -13.17 13.65
N LEU A 98 -6.55 -12.02 13.87
CA LEU A 98 -7.16 -10.71 13.63
C LEU A 98 -7.57 -10.51 12.16
N VAL A 99 -6.87 -11.15 11.22
CA VAL A 99 -7.20 -11.09 9.81
C VAL A 99 -8.56 -11.72 9.53
N LYS A 100 -8.90 -12.84 10.18
CA LYS A 100 -10.23 -13.47 10.03
C LYS A 100 -11.37 -12.53 10.42
N ILE A 101 -11.18 -11.75 11.48
CA ILE A 101 -12.17 -10.77 11.95
C ILE A 101 -12.34 -9.66 10.91
N GLN A 102 -11.25 -9.17 10.32
CA GLN A 102 -11.31 -8.14 9.27
C GLN A 102 -11.93 -8.66 7.97
N MET A 103 -11.60 -9.88 7.56
CA MET A 103 -12.20 -10.52 6.38
C MET A 103 -13.71 -10.67 6.55
N LYS A 104 -14.18 -11.16 7.71
CA LYS A 104 -15.61 -11.24 8.02
C LYS A 104 -16.32 -9.88 7.97
N LYS A 105 -15.68 -8.82 8.49
CA LYS A 105 -16.23 -7.46 8.43
C LYS A 105 -16.35 -6.91 7.01
N LYS A 106 -15.42 -7.28 6.12
CA LYS A 106 -15.44 -6.92 4.70
C LYS A 106 -16.29 -7.84 3.84
N GLY A 107 -16.86 -8.92 4.41
CA GLY A 107 -17.63 -9.91 3.67
C GLY A 107 -16.78 -10.82 2.78
N GLU A 108 -15.47 -10.89 3.01
CA GLU A 108 -14.57 -11.77 2.27
C GLU A 108 -14.48 -13.15 2.91
N ASN A 109 -14.45 -14.19 2.07
CA ASN A 109 -14.38 -15.58 2.54
C ASN A 109 -12.94 -15.92 2.98
N PRO A 110 -12.70 -16.29 4.26
CA PRO A 110 -11.39 -16.73 4.74
C PRO A 110 -10.79 -17.90 3.97
N GLU A 111 -11.65 -18.79 3.44
CA GLU A 111 -11.27 -19.98 2.68
C GLU A 111 -11.25 -19.75 1.16
N GLY A 112 -11.56 -18.53 0.71
CA GLY A 112 -11.55 -18.17 -0.70
C GLY A 112 -10.18 -18.30 -1.35
N ASP A 113 -10.17 -18.16 -2.68
CA ASP A 113 -8.94 -18.06 -3.46
C ASP A 113 -8.37 -16.64 -3.30
N LEU A 114 -7.39 -16.50 -2.41
CA LEU A 114 -6.68 -15.26 -2.17
C LEU A 114 -5.38 -15.25 -2.96
N LYS A 115 -5.00 -14.07 -3.46
CA LYS A 115 -3.70 -13.84 -4.09
C LYS A 115 -2.56 -14.21 -3.15
N LYS A 116 -1.43 -14.64 -3.69
CA LYS A 116 -0.31 -15.16 -2.89
C LYS A 116 0.70 -14.08 -2.52
N ILE A 117 1.38 -14.30 -1.40
CA ILE A 117 2.61 -13.59 -1.04
C ILE A 117 3.79 -14.39 -1.57
N TYR A 118 4.63 -13.78 -2.41
CA TYR A 118 5.78 -14.48 -2.98
C TYR A 118 6.96 -14.51 -2.01
N ARG A 119 7.34 -13.36 -1.44
CA ARG A 119 8.53 -13.22 -0.59
C ARG A 119 8.49 -11.93 0.21
N LYS A 120 9.39 -11.82 1.20
CA LYS A 120 9.77 -10.50 1.73
C LYS A 120 10.43 -9.70 0.61
N ALA A 121 10.11 -8.41 0.54
CA ALA A 121 10.66 -7.55 -0.50
C ALA A 121 12.18 -7.48 -0.36
N THR A 122 12.88 -7.67 -1.47
CA THR A 122 14.34 -7.49 -1.52
C THR A 122 14.67 -6.00 -1.53
N GLN A 123 15.93 -5.65 -1.23
CA GLN A 123 16.37 -4.25 -1.29
C GLN A 123 16.11 -3.65 -2.68
N LYS A 124 16.32 -4.43 -3.75
CA LYS A 124 16.03 -4.01 -5.13
C LYS A 124 14.55 -3.68 -5.33
N ASP A 125 13.65 -4.50 -4.78
CA ASP A 125 12.21 -4.27 -4.86
C ASP A 125 11.84 -2.96 -4.14
N ILE A 126 12.45 -2.69 -2.98
CA ILE A 126 12.24 -1.47 -2.20
C ILE A 126 12.78 -0.23 -2.94
N ASP A 127 13.96 -0.33 -3.55
CA ASP A 127 14.59 0.77 -4.29
C ASP A 127 13.75 1.15 -5.53
N ILE A 128 13.24 0.16 -6.26
CA ILE A 128 12.34 0.36 -7.40
C ILE A 128 11.03 1.01 -6.92
N TRP A 129 10.41 0.46 -5.88
CA TRP A 129 9.17 1.00 -5.31
C TRP A 129 9.32 2.46 -4.87
N THR A 130 10.43 2.79 -4.21
CA THR A 130 10.75 4.16 -3.78
C THR A 130 10.94 5.09 -4.97
N THR A 131 11.72 4.66 -5.98
CA THR A 131 11.96 5.43 -7.20
C THR A 131 10.68 5.69 -7.98
N CYS A 132 9.79 4.70 -8.08
CA CYS A 132 8.48 4.85 -8.70
C CYS A 132 7.63 5.89 -7.97
N ARG A 133 7.61 5.84 -6.63
CA ARG A 133 6.89 6.78 -5.79
C ARG A 133 7.38 8.23 -5.95
N GLU A 134 8.68 8.44 -6.12
CA GLU A 134 9.23 9.78 -6.38
C GLU A 134 8.85 10.34 -7.76
N LYS A 135 8.65 9.46 -8.76
CA LYS A 135 8.22 9.84 -10.10
C LYS A 135 6.75 10.23 -10.18
N GLU A 136 5.91 9.71 -9.28
CA GLU A 136 4.45 9.92 -9.28
C GLU A 136 4.06 11.39 -9.36
N GLU A 137 4.69 12.26 -8.58
CA GLU A 137 4.29 13.68 -8.53
C GLU A 137 4.55 14.38 -9.87
N LYS A 138 5.69 14.11 -10.49
CA LYS A 138 6.03 14.68 -11.82
C LYS A 138 5.08 14.17 -12.89
N ILE A 139 4.73 12.89 -12.82
CA ILE A 139 3.82 12.23 -13.77
C ILE A 139 2.40 12.75 -13.59
N LYS A 140 1.98 13.04 -12.36
CA LYS A 140 0.67 13.63 -12.04
C LYS A 140 0.49 15.00 -12.66
N VAL A 141 1.52 15.85 -12.62
CA VAL A 141 1.49 17.16 -13.27
C VAL A 141 1.36 17.01 -14.79
N LYS A 142 2.23 16.22 -15.43
CA LYS A 142 2.18 15.97 -16.87
C LYS A 142 0.87 15.33 -17.33
N ALA A 143 0.34 14.38 -16.56
CA ALA A 143 -0.92 13.71 -16.86
C ALA A 143 -2.09 14.70 -16.90
N ARG A 144 -2.10 15.70 -16.00
CA ARG A 144 -3.10 16.78 -16.02
C ARG A 144 -2.95 17.68 -17.23
N GLU A 145 -1.72 18.02 -17.61
CA GLU A 145 -1.45 18.83 -18.80
C GLU A 145 -1.99 18.15 -20.07
N ILE A 146 -1.71 16.86 -20.25
CA ILE A 146 -2.19 16.08 -21.39
C ILE A 146 -3.73 15.98 -21.38
N ALA A 147 -4.35 15.77 -20.22
CA ALA A 147 -5.81 15.72 -20.11
C ALA A 147 -6.48 17.04 -20.53
N ILE A 148 -5.88 18.18 -20.16
CA ILE A 148 -6.32 19.51 -20.56
C ILE A 148 -6.11 19.73 -22.08
N GLN A 149 -4.97 19.32 -22.62
CA GLN A 149 -4.68 19.41 -24.07
C GLN A 149 -5.70 18.63 -24.90
N LEU A 150 -6.12 17.45 -24.42
CA LEU A 150 -7.16 16.62 -25.04
C LEU A 150 -8.58 17.09 -24.75
N LYS A 151 -8.76 18.19 -23.99
CA LYS A 151 -10.04 18.79 -23.60
C LYS A 151 -11.00 17.78 -22.94
N LEU A 152 -10.46 16.88 -22.13
CA LEU A 152 -11.26 15.90 -21.39
C LEU A 152 -11.79 16.53 -20.10
N GLU A 153 -13.11 16.44 -19.89
CA GLU A 153 -13.78 16.92 -18.67
C GLU A 153 -13.57 15.95 -17.50
N MET A 154 -12.34 15.91 -16.99
CA MET A 154 -11.94 15.05 -15.89
C MET A 154 -10.89 15.70 -14.99
N LYS A 155 -10.82 15.24 -13.76
CA LYS A 155 -9.79 15.62 -12.79
C LYS A 155 -8.99 14.39 -12.40
N ILE A 156 -7.66 14.45 -12.55
CA ILE A 156 -6.75 13.39 -12.07
C ILE A 156 -6.41 13.68 -10.62
N SER A 157 -6.87 12.79 -9.74
CA SER A 157 -6.84 12.94 -8.29
C SER A 157 -5.55 12.36 -7.73
N ASP A 158 -5.19 11.14 -8.13
CA ASP A 158 -3.93 10.51 -7.74
C ASP A 158 -3.42 9.46 -8.73
N ILE A 159 -2.17 9.04 -8.56
CA ILE A 159 -1.51 7.99 -9.36
C ILE A 159 -0.87 6.99 -8.40
N GLU A 160 -1.03 5.71 -8.68
CA GLU A 160 -0.40 4.63 -7.92
C GLU A 160 0.39 3.74 -8.88
N TYR A 161 1.69 3.64 -8.64
CA TYR A 161 2.51 2.61 -9.28
C TYR A 161 2.36 1.27 -8.58
N GLN A 162 2.31 0.24 -9.40
CA GLN A 162 2.60 -1.10 -8.96
C GLN A 162 4.06 -1.20 -8.48
N GLY A 163 4.33 -2.04 -7.48
CA GLY A 163 5.67 -2.20 -6.90
C GLY A 163 6.80 -2.50 -7.89
N ASP A 164 6.48 -3.12 -9.03
CA ASP A 164 7.44 -3.41 -10.11
C ASP A 164 7.61 -2.28 -11.14
N GLY A 165 6.81 -1.21 -11.03
CA GLY A 165 6.81 -0.06 -11.92
C GLY A 165 6.24 -0.32 -13.32
N SER A 166 5.73 -1.52 -13.59
CA SER A 166 5.24 -1.90 -14.93
C SER A 166 3.87 -1.31 -15.27
N THR A 167 3.02 -1.18 -14.26
CA THR A 167 1.65 -0.67 -14.38
C THR A 167 1.47 0.52 -13.45
N ALA A 168 0.80 1.56 -13.93
CA ALA A 168 0.32 2.67 -13.10
C ALA A 168 -1.20 2.82 -13.22
N THR A 169 -1.85 2.92 -12.07
CA THR A 169 -3.27 3.20 -11.95
C THR A 169 -3.47 4.69 -11.73
N PHE A 170 -4.23 5.32 -12.64
CA PHE A 170 -4.61 6.72 -12.56
C PHE A 170 -6.02 6.83 -12.00
N TYR A 171 -6.12 7.45 -10.83
CA TYR A 171 -7.39 7.76 -10.18
C TYR A 171 -7.93 9.07 -10.71
N TYR A 172 -9.16 9.05 -11.20
CA TYR A 172 -9.80 10.22 -11.76
C TYR A 172 -11.26 10.35 -11.35
N THR A 173 -11.75 11.58 -11.43
CA THR A 173 -13.16 11.92 -11.24
C THR A 173 -13.66 12.64 -12.49
N ALA A 174 -14.85 12.28 -12.95
CA ALA A 174 -15.53 12.91 -14.09
C ALA A 174 -17.04 12.91 -13.83
N ASN A 175 -17.74 13.94 -14.31
CA ASN A 175 -19.20 14.03 -14.23
C ASN A 175 -19.86 13.11 -15.27
N ASP A 176 -19.32 13.15 -16.50
CA ASP A 176 -19.84 12.43 -17.65
C ASP A 176 -18.89 11.33 -18.13
N ARG A 177 -19.35 10.55 -19.10
CA ARG A 177 -18.55 9.49 -19.72
C ARG A 177 -17.41 10.09 -20.53
N VAL A 178 -16.17 9.78 -20.15
CA VAL A 178 -14.95 10.24 -20.82
C VAL A 178 -14.44 9.16 -21.80
N ASP A 179 -14.09 9.54 -23.03
CA ASP A 179 -13.35 8.67 -23.94
C ASP A 179 -11.84 8.79 -23.69
N PHE A 180 -11.25 7.76 -23.10
CA PHE A 180 -9.84 7.70 -22.73
C PHE A 180 -8.93 7.09 -23.79
N ARG A 181 -9.42 6.70 -24.98
CA ARG A 181 -8.59 6.00 -25.98
C ARG A 181 -7.36 6.80 -26.42
N GLN A 182 -7.51 8.11 -26.64
CA GLN A 182 -6.40 8.99 -27.00
C GLN A 182 -5.48 9.23 -25.79
N LEU A 183 -6.06 9.46 -24.61
CA LEU A 183 -5.32 9.68 -23.37
C LEU A 183 -4.39 8.49 -23.04
N ILE A 184 -4.89 7.26 -23.12
CA ILE A 184 -4.10 6.05 -22.87
C ILE A 184 -2.92 5.96 -23.85
N LYS A 185 -3.10 6.33 -25.12
CA LYS A 185 -2.02 6.32 -26.11
C LYS A 185 -0.94 7.35 -25.78
N GLU A 186 -1.32 8.55 -25.39
CA GLU A 186 -0.36 9.59 -25.01
C GLU A 186 0.36 9.23 -23.71
N PHE A 187 -0.33 8.68 -22.71
CA PHE A 187 0.31 8.21 -21.47
C PHE A 187 1.27 7.04 -21.71
N ALA A 188 0.88 6.08 -22.55
CA ALA A 188 1.76 4.97 -22.91
C ALA A 188 3.02 5.46 -23.64
N ARG A 189 2.90 6.50 -24.50
CA ARG A 189 4.03 7.10 -25.21
C ARG A 189 4.95 7.88 -24.26
N GLU A 190 4.40 8.71 -23.39
CA GLU A 190 5.16 9.61 -22.52
C GLU A 190 5.84 8.85 -21.37
N PHE A 191 5.14 7.89 -20.77
CA PHE A 191 5.60 7.23 -19.55
C PHE A 191 6.16 5.82 -19.79
N SER A 192 5.94 5.23 -20.98
CA SER A 192 6.39 3.85 -21.30
C SER A 192 5.92 2.80 -20.28
N ILE A 193 4.70 2.96 -19.76
CA ILE A 193 4.09 2.05 -18.77
C ILE A 193 2.71 1.59 -19.22
N ARG A 194 2.25 0.48 -18.64
CA ARG A 194 0.86 0.08 -18.77
C ARG A 194 -0.02 1.01 -17.93
N VAL A 195 -1.06 1.55 -18.55
CA VAL A 195 -1.96 2.53 -17.94
C VAL A 195 -3.27 1.86 -17.59
N GLU A 196 -3.67 1.96 -16.33
CA GLU A 196 -5.01 1.59 -15.87
C GLU A 196 -5.74 2.83 -15.38
N MET A 197 -7.00 3.01 -15.80
CA MET A 197 -7.80 4.17 -15.43
C MET A 197 -8.88 3.73 -14.45
N LYS A 198 -8.92 4.33 -13.26
CA LYS A 198 -9.89 4.00 -12.22
C LYS A 198 -10.69 5.24 -11.83
N GLN A 199 -12.01 5.17 -12.04
CA GLN A 199 -12.90 6.23 -11.61
C GLN A 199 -13.12 6.13 -10.10
N VAL A 200 -12.93 7.25 -9.40
CA VAL A 200 -13.25 7.39 -7.97
C VAL A 200 -14.42 8.35 -7.81
N GLY A 201 -15.31 8.06 -6.85
CA GLY A 201 -16.44 8.93 -6.55
C GLY A 201 -16.00 10.18 -5.81
N PHE A 202 -16.73 11.28 -6.00
CA PHE A 202 -16.46 12.60 -5.41
C PHE A 202 -16.24 12.62 -3.88
N ARG A 203 -16.75 11.61 -3.16
CA ARG A 203 -16.61 11.49 -1.70
C ARG A 203 -15.24 10.98 -1.24
N GLN A 204 -14.46 10.34 -2.11
CA GLN A 204 -13.16 9.75 -1.73
C GLN A 204 -11.96 10.66 -1.98
N GLU A 205 -12.14 11.85 -2.59
CA GLU A 205 -11.04 12.79 -2.85
C GLU A 205 -10.54 13.57 -1.61
N ALA A 206 -11.25 13.49 -0.47
CA ALA A 206 -11.01 14.34 0.71
C ALA A 206 -10.51 13.57 1.95
N SER A 207 -10.06 12.31 1.80
CA SER A 207 -9.55 11.48 2.91
C SER A 207 -8.06 11.24 2.83
#